data_AF-A0A847ZR24-F1
#
_entry.id   AF-A0A847ZR24-F1
#
_cell.length_a   1.000
_cell.length_b   1.000
_cell.length_c   1.000
_cell.angle_alpha   90.00
_cell.angle_beta   90.00
_cell.angle_gamma   90.00
#
_symmetry.space_group_name_H-M   'P 1'
#
loop_
_entity.id
_entity.type
_entity.pdbx_description
1 polymer ?
#
loop_
_entity_poly.entity_id
_entity_poly.type
_entity_poly.pdbx_seq_one_letter_code
_entity_poly.pdbx_strand_id
1 'polypeptide(L)'
;QKALAIKPDAITVRNNFAMSFALQGKLPEAEKMLRELMTTTGSNAPRVRQNLALVVGLQGRFDEARKIASEDLPPDQVDANLAYLQQMLAQPNTWKQLQENG
;
A
#
# COMPACT_ATOMS: atom_id res chain seq x y z
N GLN A 1 1.82 -11.44 26.09
CA GLN A 1 1.92 -10.80 24.76
C GLN A 1 3.28 -10.15 24.63
N LYS A 2 4.19 -10.71 23.83
CA LYS A 2 5.47 -10.05 23.54
C LYS A 2 5.22 -9.07 22.39
N ALA A 3 4.88 -7.84 22.73
CA ALA A 3 5.05 -6.73 21.80
C ALA A 3 6.56 -6.61 21.56
N LEU A 4 7.03 -7.15 20.44
CA LEU A 4 8.40 -6.92 20.00
C LEU A 4 8.53 -5.40 19.89
N ALA A 5 9.48 -4.80 20.60
CA ALA A 5 9.71 -3.36 20.55
C ALA A 5 10.29 -3.00 19.18
N ILE A 6 9.44 -2.96 18.16
CA ILE A 6 9.82 -2.56 16.82
C ILE A 6 10.01 -1.05 16.86
N LYS A 7 11.23 -0.61 16.52
CA LYS A 7 11.52 0.82 16.43
C LYS A 7 10.67 1.41 15.30
N PRO A 8 9.89 2.48 15.56
CA PRO A 8 9.08 3.16 14.54
C PRO A 8 9.89 3.55 13.28
N ASP A 9 11.18 3.88 13.46
CA ASP A 9 12.09 4.20 12.36
C ASP A 9 12.30 3.00 11.42
N ALA A 10 12.40 1.78 11.96
CA ALA A 10 12.59 0.58 11.15
C ALA A 10 11.33 0.23 10.32
N ILE A 11 10.14 0.51 10.85
CA ILE A 11 8.87 0.33 10.13
C ILE A 11 8.80 1.33 8.98
N THR A 12 9.08 2.60 9.28
CA THR A 12 9.02 3.69 8.29
C THR A 12 9.99 3.43 7.14
N VAL A 13 11.23 3.04 7.43
CA VAL A 13 12.23 2.72 6.40
C VAL A 13 11.80 1.54 5.52
N ARG A 14 11.33 0.44 6.12
CA ARG A 14 10.85 -0.74 5.37
C ARG A 14 9.62 -0.42 4.51
N ASN A 15 8.69 0.36 5.05
CA ASN A 15 7.51 0.83 4.34
C ASN A 15 7.87 1.68 3.11
N ASN A 16 8.83 2.60 3.26
CA ASN A 16 9.32 3.41 2.14
C ASN A 16 10.06 2.56 1.10
N PHE A 17 10.81 1.55 1.55
CA PHE A 17 11.49 0.62 0.64
C PHE A 17 10.50 -0.20 -0.19
N ALA A 18 9.41 -0.68 0.41
CA ALA A 18 8.33 -1.32 -0.34
C ALA A 18 7.70 -0.38 -1.38
N MET A 19 7.50 0.90 -1.04
CA MET A 19 7.01 1.88 -2.02
C MET A 19 7.99 2.12 -3.17
N SER A 20 9.30 2.12 -2.92
CA SER A 20 10.29 2.18 -3.99
C SER A 20 10.19 1.00 -4.95
N PHE A 21 9.89 -0.21 -4.46
CA PHE A 21 9.59 -1.35 -5.34
C PHE A 21 8.33 -1.11 -6.16
N ALA A 22 7.27 -0.57 -5.57
CA ALA A 22 6.05 -0.25 -6.30
C ALA A 22 6.28 0.76 -7.44
N LEU A 23 7.08 1.81 -7.19
CA LEU A 23 7.48 2.80 -8.20
C LEU A 23 8.31 2.17 -9.33
N GLN A 24 9.11 1.15 -9.04
CA GLN A 24 9.85 0.37 -10.04
C GLN A 24 8.98 -0.64 -10.81
N GLY A 25 7.67 -0.71 -10.54
CA GLY A 25 6.76 -1.70 -11.12
C GLY A 25 6.87 -3.10 -10.49
N LYS A 26 7.64 -3.26 -9.42
CA LYS A 26 7.83 -4.52 -8.68
C LYS A 26 6.76 -4.68 -7.60
N LEU A 27 5.50 -4.69 -8.05
CA LEU A 27 4.33 -4.71 -7.16
C LEU A 27 4.23 -5.98 -6.30
N PRO A 28 4.52 -7.19 -6.81
CA PRO A 28 4.50 -8.40 -5.97
C PRO A 28 5.51 -8.36 -4.82
N GLU A 29 6.70 -7.83 -5.06
CA GLU A 29 7.74 -7.67 -4.04
C GLU A 29 7.36 -6.61 -3.00
N ALA A 30 6.79 -5.48 -3.45
CA ALA A 30 6.28 -4.45 -2.57
C ALA A 30 5.19 -4.98 -1.64
N GLU A 31 4.23 -5.74 -2.18
CA GLU A 31 3.15 -6.35 -1.41
C GLU A 31 3.67 -7.35 -0.39
N LYS A 32 4.56 -8.26 -0.81
CA LYS A 32 5.15 -9.27 0.09
C LYS A 32 5.78 -8.58 1.30
N MET A 33 6.56 -7.53 1.06
CA MET A 33 7.22 -6.77 2.12
C MET A 33 6.22 -6.08 3.05
N LEU A 34 5.16 -5.47 2.51
CA LEU A 34 4.14 -4.80 3.31
C LEU A 34 3.33 -5.80 4.13
N ARG A 35 3.03 -7.00 3.60
CA ARG A 35 2.37 -8.08 4.36
C ARG A 35 3.25 -8.57 5.50
N GLU A 36 4.54 -8.80 5.26
CA GLU A 36 5.50 -9.14 6.32
C GLU A 36 5.62 -8.03 7.38
N LEU A 37 5.56 -6.77 6.97
CA LEU A 37 5.57 -5.65 7.91
C LEU A 37 4.28 -5.60 8.73
N MET A 38 3.13 -5.89 8.12
CA MET A 38 1.84 -5.98 8.81
C MET A 38 1.79 -7.11 9.84
N THR A 39 2.39 -8.28 9.58
CA THR A 39 2.41 -9.37 10.57
C THR A 39 3.22 -9.01 11.81
N THR A 40 4.24 -8.17 11.67
CA THR A 40 5.09 -7.73 12.80
C THR A 40 4.53 -6.54 13.56
N THR A 41 3.87 -5.60 12.87
CA THR A 41 3.33 -4.35 13.46
C THR A 41 1.87 -4.48 13.90
N GLY A 42 1.14 -5.47 13.37
CA GLY A 42 -0.28 -5.69 13.65
C GLY A 42 -1.12 -4.47 13.28
N SER A 43 -2.14 -4.18 14.09
CA SER A 43 -3.06 -3.09 13.80
C SER A 43 -2.51 -1.67 14.04
N ASN A 44 -1.28 -1.55 14.56
CA ASN A 44 -0.69 -0.29 15.03
C ASN A 44 0.05 0.50 13.94
N ALA A 45 -0.10 0.14 12.66
CA ALA A 45 0.57 0.82 11.56
C ALA A 45 -0.39 1.14 10.40
N PRO A 46 -1.30 2.13 10.55
CA PRO A 46 -2.23 2.56 9.50
C PRO A 46 -1.52 2.89 8.18
N ARG A 47 -0.34 3.53 8.24
CA ARG A 47 0.45 3.86 7.04
C ARG A 47 0.87 2.61 6.25
N VAL A 48 1.21 1.51 6.92
CA VAL A 48 1.59 0.25 6.26
C VAL A 48 0.37 -0.39 5.61
N ARG A 49 -0.80 -0.39 6.27
CA ARG A 49 -2.06 -0.86 5.68
C ARG A 49 -2.46 -0.05 4.45
N GLN A 50 -2.40 1.28 4.52
CA GLN A 50 -2.77 2.14 3.40
C GLN A 50 -1.84 1.92 2.20
N ASN A 51 -0.53 1.78 2.43
CA ASN A 51 0.40 1.42 1.36
C ASN A 51 0.14 0.03 0.80
N LEU A 52 -0.23 -0.95 1.65
CA LEU A 52 -0.61 -2.28 1.19
C LEU A 52 -1.87 -2.22 0.31
N ALA A 53 -2.91 -1.48 0.72
CA ALA A 53 -4.12 -1.28 -0.06
C ALA A 53 -3.80 -0.65 -1.43
N LEU A 54 -2.94 0.37 -1.46
CA LEU A 54 -2.49 1.00 -2.70
C LEU A 54 -1.76 0.00 -3.61
N VAL A 55 -0.77 -0.73 -3.09
CA VAL A 55 0.01 -1.70 -3.88
C VAL A 55 -0.85 -2.84 -4.40
N VAL A 56 -1.80 -3.33 -3.61
CA VAL A 56 -2.77 -4.35 -4.05
C VAL A 56 -3.70 -3.79 -5.13
N GLY A 57 -4.17 -2.55 -4.97
CA GLY A 57 -5.00 -1.87 -5.97
C GLY A 57 -4.25 -1.58 -7.28
N LEU A 58 -2.96 -1.23 -7.21
CA LEU A 58 -2.08 -1.07 -8.37
C LEU A 58 -1.94 -2.36 -9.20
N GLN A 59 -2.15 -3.52 -8.57
CA GLN A 59 -2.21 -4.83 -9.24
C GLN A 59 -3.61 -5.17 -9.78
N GLY A 60 -4.58 -4.25 -9.69
CA GLY A 60 -5.97 -4.46 -10.16
C GLY A 60 -6.87 -5.22 -9.18
N ARG A 61 -6.40 -5.56 -7.98
CA ARG A 61 -7.19 -6.27 -6.96
C ARG A 61 -7.98 -5.31 -6.07
N PHE A 62 -8.95 -4.60 -6.66
CA PHE A 62 -9.68 -3.53 -5.98
C PHE A 62 -10.53 -4.01 -4.80
N ASP A 63 -11.12 -5.21 -4.86
CA ASP A 63 -11.92 -5.75 -3.76
C ASP A 63 -11.07 -6.02 -2.51
N GLU A 64 -9.84 -6.49 -2.70
CA GLU A 64 -8.91 -6.71 -1.59
C GLU A 64 -8.37 -5.38 -1.06
N ALA A 65 -8.01 -4.46 -1.96
CA ALA A 65 -7.61 -3.10 -1.58
C ALA A 65 -8.69 -2.39 -0.75
N ARG A 66 -9.98 -2.53 -1.12
CA ARG A 66 -11.11 -2.00 -0.36
C ARG A 66 -11.14 -2.53 1.06
N LYS A 67 -11.06 -3.86 1.22
CA LYS A 67 -11.08 -4.50 2.55
C LYS A 67 -9.95 -3.98 3.44
N ILE A 68 -8.75 -3.84 2.88
CA ILE A 68 -7.58 -3.36 3.63
C ILE A 68 -7.74 -1.88 4.00
N ALA A 69 -8.17 -1.03 3.06
CA ALA A 69 -8.31 0.41 3.30
C ALA A 69 -9.43 0.76 4.30
N SER A 70 -10.49 -0.05 4.33
CA SER A 70 -11.65 0.13 5.22
C SER A 70 -11.33 -0.04 6.70
N GLU A 71 -10.16 -0.59 7.04
CA GLU A 71 -9.68 -0.68 8.42
C GLU A 71 -9.32 0.69 9.02
N ASP A 72 -8.96 1.68 8.20
CA ASP A 72 -8.53 3.01 8.67
C ASP A 72 -9.34 4.18 8.09
N LEU A 73 -10.12 3.94 7.04
CA LEU A 73 -10.82 4.99 6.30
C LEU A 73 -12.32 4.72 6.24
N PRO A 74 -13.15 5.78 6.26
CA PRO A 74 -14.58 5.62 6.06
C PRO A 74 -14.90 5.17 4.61
N PRO A 75 -16.03 4.48 4.39
CA PRO A 75 -16.34 3.86 3.10
C PRO A 75 -16.31 4.81 1.89
N ASP A 76 -16.79 6.03 2.07
CA ASP A 76 -16.79 7.09 1.06
C ASP A 76 -15.36 7.45 0.61
N GLN A 77 -14.44 7.57 1.56
CA GLN A 77 -13.03 7.84 1.26
C GLN A 77 -12.36 6.64 0.57
N VAL A 78 -12.69 5.41 0.99
CA VAL A 78 -12.18 4.19 0.35
C VAL A 78 -12.63 4.13 -1.10
N ASP A 79 -13.92 4.32 -1.36
CA ASP A 79 -14.47 4.27 -2.71
C ASP A 79 -13.92 5.39 -3.60
N ALA A 80 -13.77 6.60 -3.08
CA ALA A 80 -13.13 7.72 -3.79
C ALA A 80 -11.67 7.40 -4.16
N ASN A 81 -10.90 6.86 -3.23
CA ASN A 81 -9.49 6.51 -3.46
C ASN A 81 -9.35 5.39 -4.50
N LEU A 82 -10.20 4.37 -4.45
CA LEU A 82 -10.18 3.26 -5.42
C LEU A 82 -10.65 3.70 -6.80
N ALA A 83 -11.67 4.55 -6.88
CA ALA A 83 -12.13 5.12 -8.14
C ALA A 83 -11.02 5.95 -8.81
N TYR A 84 -10.34 6.80 -8.04
CA TYR A 84 -9.18 7.55 -8.52
C TYR A 84 -8.06 6.62 -9.02
N LEU A 85 -7.72 5.59 -8.24
CA LEU A 85 -6.69 4.61 -8.60
C LEU A 85 -7.04 3.87 -9.89
N GLN A 86 -8.29 3.44 -10.05
CA GLN A 86 -8.78 2.75 -11.24
C GLN A 86 -8.76 3.67 -12.47
N GLN A 87 -9.20 4.94 -12.32
CA GLN A 87 -9.15 5.93 -13.40
C GLN A 87 -7.70 6.22 -13.82
N MET A 88 -6.80 6.34 -12.85
CA MET A 88 -5.38 6.51 -13.10
C MET A 88 -4.85 5.33 -13.92
N LEU A 89 -5.04 4.09 -13.48
CA LEU A 89 -4.58 2.87 -14.18
C LEU A 89 -5.15 2.67 -15.58
N ALA A 90 -6.31 3.25 -15.89
CA ALA A 90 -6.88 3.22 -17.24
C ALA A 90 -6.11 4.12 -18.24
N GLN A 91 -5.22 4.99 -17.77
CA GLN A 91 -4.40 5.82 -18.64
C GLN A 91 -3.25 5.02 -19.26
N PRO A 92 -2.96 5.21 -20.56
CA PRO A 92 -1.95 4.42 -21.28
C PRO A 92 -0.51 4.61 -20.75
N ASN A 93 -0.24 5.69 -20.01
CA ASN A 93 1.10 6.04 -19.53
C ASN A 93 1.24 5.98 -18.00
N THR A 94 0.32 5.32 -17.30
CA THR A 94 0.27 5.32 -15.82
C THR A 94 1.59 4.94 -15.17
N TRP A 95 2.20 3.83 -15.62
CA TRP A 95 3.44 3.33 -15.03
C TRP A 95 4.63 4.26 -15.25
N LYS A 96 4.66 4.93 -16.41
CA LYS A 96 5.68 5.94 -16.71
C LYS A 96 5.50 7.17 -15.82
N GLN A 97 4.27 7.64 -15.64
CA GLN A 97 3.96 8.77 -14.77
C GLN A 97 4.29 8.45 -13.30
N LEU A 98 4.02 7.23 -12.82
CA LEU A 98 4.37 6.82 -11.46
C LEU A 98 5.89 6.84 -11.25
N GLN A 99 6.67 6.41 -12.24
CA GLN A 99 8.14 6.46 -12.18
C GLN A 99 8.70 7.88 -12.19
N GLU A 100 8.07 8.79 -12.92
CA GLU A 100 8.52 10.19 -13.05
C GLU A 100 8.13 11.06 -11.84
N ASN A 101 7.06 10.70 -11.12
CA ASN A 101 6.53 11.47 -9.98
C ASN A 101 6.82 10.85 -8.59
N GLY A 102 7.57 9.74 -8.54
CA GLY A 102 7.94 9.04 -7.30
C GLY A 102 9.29 9.45 -6.75
#